data_AF-K3W729-F1
#
_entry.id   AF-K3W729-F1
#
_cell.length_a   1.000
_cell.length_b   1.000
_cell.length_c   1.000
_cell.angle_alpha   90.00
_cell.angle_beta   90.00
_cell.angle_gamma   90.00
#
_symmetry.space_group_name_H-M   'P 1'
#
loop_
_entity.id
_entity.type
_entity.pdbx_description
1 polymer ?
#
loop_
_entity_poly.entity_id
_entity_poly.type
_entity_poly.pdbx_seq_one_letter_code
_entity_poly.pdbx_strand_id
1 'polypeptide(L)'
;MVSLSPRWSMAAVLMVLALALMAHSSEAAAVDGVIRVRGNKMYNSKTGERFFIKGMTYEYAVSDTYYNQYSKAIIAKNLKGLNFNTLRVYNINPDESYKDFMTDMAALGVYVLVSASPDNDEYFGKYRYSTITKALGPDGKVTTSSNGVKTVDQTETCYPALLLEYGKKIAKNFAAYDNTLGIIVANEIMQVDLTAAACVKQYVADLKNWMRVNGKKMRIIPLAYAAADSSYAGKIDNADDYHVLKIQGLLCGDKMKDGSMQKSIDIYLINEYRWCPKSTFAQAYQRLINFAQGAPIALAFGEYGCKEDSAVARDWGMIPYYYGKPADTNKFSEVYSGGLAYSYGQAKLALDAKFPMFTGGSTDPLKQPSTVPSADYTNLKAQFDKYEPYSDPAGWSTTDKCTWSPTLATTTQASNTRATENGWIVDSCTASFLKVADTDTWVAKSREGITSSDCGVNGQCLTVNGEKACSCLTCYTGSDCSVKDISTCSTLSNSKDAPKIIFAGVGVFLVIMLVVFVALAVVAQKKKSAMDKLGDQVKLRNPGAASAQAQGAAL
;
A
#
# COMPACT_ATOMS: atom_id res chain seq x y z
N MET A 1 65.63 50.27 -11.33
CA MET A 1 65.34 49.09 -12.17
C MET A 1 65.80 47.86 -11.41
N VAL A 2 64.89 47.17 -10.71
CA VAL A 2 65.20 45.91 -10.02
C VAL A 2 64.49 44.80 -10.78
N SER A 3 65.29 43.91 -11.35
CA SER A 3 64.87 42.70 -12.04
C SER A 3 64.37 41.68 -11.01
N LEU A 4 63.09 41.29 -11.11
CA LEU A 4 62.53 40.13 -10.40
C LEU A 4 62.30 39.03 -11.43
N SER A 5 63.08 37.96 -11.32
CA SER A 5 62.83 36.71 -12.04
C SER A 5 61.85 35.84 -11.24
N PRO A 6 60.81 35.26 -11.85
CA PRO A 6 59.95 34.32 -11.15
C PRO A 6 60.49 32.90 -11.34
N ARG A 7 61.23 32.40 -10.34
CA ARG A 7 61.47 30.96 -10.19
C ARG A 7 60.20 30.32 -9.65
N TRP A 8 59.33 29.86 -10.55
CA TRP A 8 58.26 28.93 -10.16
C TRP A 8 58.91 27.56 -9.95
N SER A 9 59.02 27.14 -8.70
CA SER A 9 59.50 25.82 -8.32
C SER A 9 58.62 24.75 -8.99
N MET A 10 59.21 23.83 -9.76
CA MET A 10 58.52 22.67 -10.35
C MET A 10 57.66 21.88 -9.33
N ALA A 11 57.98 21.97 -8.03
CA ALA A 11 57.21 21.40 -6.94
C ALA A 11 55.79 21.98 -6.79
N ALA A 12 55.58 23.26 -7.09
CA ALA A 12 54.25 23.89 -6.97
C ALA A 12 53.30 23.46 -8.09
N VAL A 13 53.83 23.21 -9.29
CA VAL A 13 53.04 22.74 -10.44
C VAL A 13 52.65 21.26 -10.27
N LEU A 14 53.53 20.44 -9.68
CA LEU A 14 53.23 19.03 -9.37
C LEU A 14 52.20 18.86 -8.24
N MET A 15 52.14 19.77 -7.26
CA MET A 15 51.13 19.72 -6.20
C MET A 15 49.72 20.10 -6.70
N VAL A 16 49.62 21.03 -7.67
CA VAL A 16 48.34 21.39 -8.29
C VAL A 16 47.83 20.28 -9.24
N LEU A 17 48.73 19.55 -9.90
CA LEU A 17 48.37 18.37 -10.69
C LEU A 17 47.99 17.14 -9.85
N ALA A 18 48.56 16.97 -8.65
CA ALA A 18 48.20 15.89 -7.73
C ALA A 18 46.84 16.11 -7.03
N LEU A 19 46.42 17.37 -6.83
CA LEU A 19 45.09 17.70 -6.29
C LEU A 19 43.97 17.67 -7.35
N ALA A 20 44.31 17.66 -8.64
CA ALA A 20 43.33 17.55 -9.73
C ALA A 20 42.91 16.11 -10.08
N LEU A 21 43.52 15.09 -9.45
CA LEU A 21 43.29 13.67 -9.75
C LEU A 21 42.40 12.92 -8.72
N MET A 22 41.78 13.63 -7.77
CA MET A 22 40.81 13.04 -6.82
C MET A 22 39.36 13.51 -7.03
N ALA A 23 38.99 13.90 -8.25
CA ALA A 23 37.59 13.89 -8.66
C ALA A 23 37.28 12.54 -9.33
N HIS A 24 37.38 11.44 -8.57
CA HIS A 24 36.69 10.23 -8.97
C HIS A 24 35.20 10.54 -8.84
N SER A 25 34.54 10.80 -9.97
CA SER A 25 33.11 10.64 -10.06
C SER A 25 32.85 9.16 -9.78
N SER A 26 32.49 8.83 -8.54
CA SER A 26 31.96 7.51 -8.23
C SER A 26 30.65 7.41 -8.99
N GLU A 27 30.67 6.78 -10.17
CA GLU A 27 29.44 6.26 -10.75
C GLU A 27 28.78 5.39 -9.67
N ALA A 28 27.49 5.65 -9.42
CA ALA A 28 26.74 4.87 -8.46
C ALA A 28 26.84 3.39 -8.86
N ALA A 29 27.35 2.55 -7.97
CA ALA A 29 27.42 1.12 -8.23
C ALA A 29 25.98 0.57 -8.32
N ALA A 30 25.75 -0.33 -9.28
CA ALA A 30 24.49 -1.04 -9.38
C ALA A 30 24.14 -1.76 -8.06
N VAL A 31 22.84 -1.97 -7.83
CA VAL A 31 22.35 -2.68 -6.66
C VAL A 31 23.02 -4.04 -6.56
N ASP A 32 23.68 -4.26 -5.42
CA ASP A 32 24.44 -5.48 -5.17
C ASP A 32 23.89 -6.21 -3.93
N GLY A 33 22.71 -6.81 -4.08
CA GLY A 33 22.04 -7.66 -3.09
C GLY A 33 20.83 -7.01 -2.41
N VAL A 34 20.00 -7.84 -1.78
CA VAL A 34 18.80 -7.37 -1.05
C VAL A 34 19.18 -6.68 0.26
N ILE A 35 18.39 -5.67 0.65
CA ILE A 35 18.43 -5.13 2.02
C ILE A 35 17.58 -6.01 2.94
N ARG A 36 18.15 -6.37 4.10
CA ARG A 36 17.48 -7.10 5.17
C ARG A 36 17.28 -6.20 6.37
N VAL A 37 16.07 -6.17 6.91
CA VAL A 37 15.82 -5.62 8.24
C VAL A 37 16.19 -6.67 9.28
N ARG A 38 17.01 -6.26 10.27
CA ARG A 38 17.35 -7.04 11.46
C ARG A 38 17.28 -6.14 12.68
N GLY A 39 16.37 -6.46 13.60
CA GLY A 39 16.10 -5.62 14.76
C GLY A 39 15.81 -4.19 14.32
N ASN A 40 16.57 -3.25 14.88
CA ASN A 40 16.40 -1.83 14.65
C ASN A 40 17.20 -1.26 13.47
N LYS A 41 17.83 -2.12 12.64
CA LYS A 41 18.72 -1.68 11.56
C LYS A 41 18.45 -2.43 10.25
N MET A 42 18.88 -1.84 9.15
CA MET A 42 18.83 -2.40 7.80
C MET A 42 20.24 -2.68 7.31
N TYR A 43 20.45 -3.78 6.61
CA TYR A 43 21.78 -4.18 6.13
C TYR A 43 21.73 -4.72 4.72
N ASN A 44 22.73 -4.39 3.90
CA ASN A 44 22.94 -5.07 2.64
C ASN A 44 23.33 -6.52 2.92
N SER A 45 22.55 -7.47 2.39
CA SER A 45 22.73 -8.88 2.69
C SER A 45 23.98 -9.51 2.09
N LYS A 46 24.60 -8.89 1.09
CA LYS A 46 25.85 -9.36 0.48
C LYS A 46 27.05 -8.77 1.22
N THR A 47 27.13 -7.45 1.34
CA THR A 47 28.28 -6.75 1.93
C THR A 47 28.28 -6.77 3.45
N GLY A 48 27.11 -6.87 4.09
CA GLY A 48 26.96 -6.72 5.53
C GLY A 48 26.89 -5.27 6.00
N GLU A 49 27.10 -4.29 5.13
CA GLU A 49 27.11 -2.87 5.51
C GLU A 49 25.70 -2.38 5.88
N ARG A 50 25.60 -1.49 6.88
CA ARG A 50 24.32 -0.90 7.27
C ARG A 50 23.79 -0.03 6.13
N PHE A 51 22.53 -0.23 5.82
CA PHE A 51 21.82 0.54 4.82
C PHE A 51 21.10 1.73 5.48
N PHE A 52 21.47 2.94 5.06
CA PHE A 52 20.76 4.17 5.38
C PHE A 52 19.97 4.64 4.17
N ILE A 53 18.70 4.97 4.38
CA ILE A 53 17.85 5.56 3.35
C ILE A 53 18.37 6.97 3.08
N LYS A 54 18.81 7.23 1.85
CA LYS A 54 19.23 8.54 1.36
C LYS A 54 18.55 8.79 0.04
N GLY A 55 17.41 9.48 0.09
CA GLY A 55 16.52 9.49 -1.06
C GLY A 55 15.52 10.62 -1.09
N MET A 56 14.54 10.45 -1.97
CA MET A 56 13.39 11.34 -2.09
C MET A 56 12.12 10.57 -2.43
N THR A 57 11.00 11.22 -2.22
CA THR A 57 9.70 10.74 -2.65
C THR A 57 9.50 11.01 -4.15
N TYR A 58 8.76 10.15 -4.85
CA TYR A 58 8.45 10.30 -6.27
C TYR A 58 6.96 9.98 -6.49
N GLU A 59 6.18 11.04 -6.71
CA GLU A 59 4.71 10.97 -6.66
C GLU A 59 4.07 10.60 -8.01
N TYR A 60 4.81 10.64 -9.11
CA TYR A 60 4.32 10.24 -10.43
C TYR A 60 4.25 8.70 -10.55
N ALA A 61 3.34 8.19 -11.38
CA ALA A 61 3.23 6.77 -11.65
C ALA A 61 4.45 6.27 -12.44
N VAL A 62 4.93 5.08 -12.06
CA VAL A 62 6.15 4.47 -12.61
C VAL A 62 5.93 3.06 -13.12
N SER A 63 4.68 2.68 -13.46
CA SER A 63 4.51 1.47 -14.26
C SER A 63 5.22 1.64 -15.59
N ASP A 64 5.66 0.57 -16.24
CA ASP A 64 6.46 0.63 -17.46
C ASP A 64 5.78 1.50 -18.54
N THR A 65 4.44 1.51 -18.59
CA THR A 65 3.65 2.43 -19.43
C THR A 65 4.00 3.90 -19.17
N TYR A 66 3.83 4.39 -17.95
CA TYR A 66 4.07 5.79 -17.59
C TYR A 66 5.56 6.11 -17.42
N TYR A 67 6.35 5.15 -16.97
CA TYR A 67 7.78 5.28 -16.80
C TYR A 67 8.47 5.53 -18.14
N ASN A 68 8.24 4.65 -19.12
CA ASN A 68 8.87 4.79 -20.43
C ASN A 68 8.39 6.04 -21.18
N GLN A 69 7.12 6.40 -21.02
CA GLN A 69 6.56 7.57 -21.68
C GLN A 69 7.02 8.90 -21.05
N TYR A 70 7.08 8.99 -19.72
CA TYR A 70 7.22 10.26 -19.02
C TYR A 70 8.41 10.32 -18.07
N SER A 71 8.58 9.33 -17.19
CA SER A 71 9.52 9.45 -16.07
C SER A 71 10.97 9.11 -16.43
N LYS A 72 11.23 8.18 -17.35
CA LYS A 72 12.57 7.65 -17.64
C LYS A 72 13.56 8.74 -18.04
N ALA A 73 13.23 9.52 -19.07
CA ALA A 73 14.09 10.61 -19.55
C ALA A 73 14.25 11.71 -18.49
N ILE A 74 13.21 11.98 -17.71
CA ILE A 74 13.23 13.02 -16.68
C ILE A 74 14.10 12.60 -15.51
N ILE A 75 13.98 11.37 -15.00
CA ILE A 75 14.83 10.86 -13.92
C ILE A 75 16.30 10.86 -14.38
N ALA A 76 16.59 10.34 -15.58
CA ALA A 76 17.94 10.29 -16.12
C ALA A 76 18.57 11.68 -16.28
N LYS A 77 17.78 12.70 -16.61
CA LYS A 77 18.25 14.09 -16.74
C LYS A 77 18.36 14.78 -15.38
N ASN A 78 17.27 14.79 -14.61
CA ASN A 78 17.11 15.65 -13.45
C ASN A 78 17.78 15.10 -12.20
N LEU A 79 17.92 13.78 -12.08
CA LEU A 79 18.60 13.16 -10.94
C LEU A 79 20.04 12.75 -11.27
N LYS A 80 20.56 13.16 -12.45
CA LYS A 80 21.93 12.88 -12.86
C LYS A 80 22.92 13.43 -11.84
N GLY A 81 23.79 12.55 -11.33
CA GLY A 81 24.85 12.91 -10.40
C GLY A 81 24.35 13.27 -8.99
N LEU A 82 23.06 13.07 -8.68
CA LEU A 82 22.61 13.08 -7.30
C LEU A 82 23.14 11.82 -6.60
N ASN A 83 23.68 11.98 -5.40
CA ASN A 83 24.07 10.86 -4.55
C ASN A 83 22.88 10.38 -3.70
N PHE A 84 22.05 9.50 -4.27
CA PHE A 84 20.87 8.94 -3.63
C PHE A 84 20.79 7.44 -3.89
N ASN A 85 20.13 6.71 -2.98
CA ASN A 85 20.01 5.26 -3.04
C ASN A 85 18.57 4.76 -2.86
N THR A 86 17.60 5.65 -2.66
CA THR A 86 16.21 5.25 -2.42
C THR A 86 15.20 6.17 -3.08
N LEU A 87 14.16 5.61 -3.69
CA LEU A 87 12.93 6.30 -4.04
C LEU A 87 11.73 5.70 -3.31
N ARG A 88 10.81 6.56 -2.85
CA ARG A 88 9.49 6.15 -2.35
C ARG A 88 8.43 6.46 -3.39
N VAL A 89 7.71 5.43 -3.84
CA VAL A 89 6.68 5.54 -4.89
C VAL A 89 5.30 5.18 -4.34
N TYR A 90 4.30 5.98 -4.69
CA TYR A 90 2.96 5.91 -4.10
C TYR A 90 1.95 5.19 -5.00
N ASN A 91 2.08 5.33 -6.32
CA ASN A 91 1.07 4.92 -7.30
C ASN A 91 1.43 3.57 -7.96
N ILE A 92 1.09 2.47 -7.28
CA ILE A 92 1.43 1.11 -7.74
C ILE A 92 0.17 0.32 -8.08
N ASN A 93 -0.14 0.14 -9.36
CA ASN A 93 -1.18 -0.77 -9.80
C ASN A 93 -0.59 -2.18 -9.94
N PRO A 94 -1.05 -3.19 -9.17
CA PRO A 94 -0.51 -4.55 -9.22
C PRO A 94 -0.78 -5.31 -10.53
N ASP A 95 -1.65 -4.80 -11.40
CA ASP A 95 -1.93 -5.38 -12.72
C ASP A 95 -1.02 -4.82 -13.83
N GLU A 96 -0.18 -3.83 -13.50
CA GLU A 96 0.81 -3.23 -14.41
C GLU A 96 2.22 -3.84 -14.21
N SER A 97 3.08 -3.67 -15.22
CA SER A 97 4.50 -4.04 -15.14
C SER A 97 5.35 -2.88 -14.60
N TYR A 98 6.45 -3.20 -13.93
CA TYR A 98 7.44 -2.23 -13.38
C TYR A 98 8.88 -2.65 -13.72
N LYS A 99 9.04 -3.54 -14.68
CA LYS A 99 10.32 -4.19 -14.97
C LYS A 99 11.36 -3.18 -15.43
N ASP A 100 11.00 -2.28 -16.33
CA ASP A 100 11.93 -1.31 -16.89
C ASP A 100 12.33 -0.29 -15.82
N PHE A 101 11.36 0.21 -15.05
CA PHE A 101 11.62 1.10 -13.92
C PHE A 101 12.57 0.45 -12.89
N MET A 102 12.24 -0.75 -12.42
CA MET A 102 13.02 -1.43 -11.39
C MET A 102 14.43 -1.79 -11.90
N THR A 103 14.58 -2.18 -13.17
CA THR A 103 15.87 -2.47 -13.80
C THR A 103 16.75 -1.24 -13.87
N ASP A 104 16.21 -0.12 -14.35
CA ASP A 104 16.96 1.13 -14.48
C ASP A 104 17.34 1.68 -13.09
N MET A 105 16.46 1.59 -12.10
CA MET A 105 16.79 1.97 -10.72
C MET A 105 17.87 1.07 -10.12
N ALA A 106 17.81 -0.24 -10.37
CA ALA A 106 18.84 -1.17 -9.91
C ALA A 106 20.20 -0.84 -10.52
N ALA A 107 20.26 -0.49 -11.82
CA ALA A 107 21.48 -0.07 -12.48
C ALA A 107 22.08 1.22 -11.88
N LEU A 108 21.24 2.08 -11.30
CA LEU A 108 21.66 3.30 -10.59
C LEU A 108 22.00 3.09 -9.11
N GLY A 109 21.92 1.86 -8.58
CA GLY A 109 22.12 1.62 -7.15
C GLY A 109 20.93 2.02 -6.27
N VAL A 110 19.76 2.26 -6.87
CA VAL A 110 18.56 2.80 -6.21
C VAL A 110 17.60 1.68 -5.82
N TYR A 111 17.28 1.65 -4.53
CA TYR A 111 16.23 0.83 -3.95
C TYR A 111 14.88 1.56 -3.95
N VAL A 112 13.79 0.80 -3.91
CA VAL A 112 12.43 1.35 -4.03
C VAL A 112 11.56 0.89 -2.87
N LEU A 113 10.92 1.85 -2.20
CA LEU A 113 9.81 1.63 -1.27
C LEU A 113 8.50 1.80 -2.03
N VAL A 114 7.68 0.75 -2.05
CA VAL A 114 6.41 0.71 -2.81
C VAL A 114 5.21 0.74 -1.88
N SER A 115 4.16 1.49 -2.25
CA SER A 115 2.90 1.47 -1.51
C SER A 115 2.08 0.22 -1.80
N ALA A 116 1.53 -0.40 -0.74
CA ALA A 116 0.53 -1.45 -0.81
C ALA A 116 -0.84 -0.99 -0.28
N SER A 117 -1.16 0.29 -0.46
CA SER A 117 -2.51 0.84 -0.36
C SER A 117 -2.87 1.51 -1.70
N PRO A 118 -4.02 1.19 -2.31
CA PRO A 118 -4.51 1.93 -3.46
C PRO A 118 -4.98 3.34 -3.06
N ASP A 119 -5.29 4.17 -4.05
CA ASP A 119 -6.01 5.44 -3.91
C ASP A 119 -7.35 5.35 -4.69
N ASN A 120 -8.26 6.29 -4.45
CA ASN A 120 -9.54 6.38 -5.15
C ASN A 120 -9.37 6.99 -6.54
N ASP A 121 -8.69 6.26 -7.41
CA ASP A 121 -8.35 6.65 -8.78
C ASP A 121 -8.59 5.49 -9.74
N GLU A 122 -9.02 5.78 -10.97
CA GLU A 122 -9.28 4.77 -12.01
C GLU A 122 -8.05 3.94 -12.35
N TYR A 123 -6.85 4.51 -12.16
CA TYR A 123 -5.60 3.81 -12.34
C TYR A 123 -5.49 2.52 -11.51
N PHE A 124 -6.17 2.42 -10.35
CA PHE A 124 -6.14 1.21 -9.51
C PHE A 124 -7.22 0.18 -9.88
N GLY A 125 -8.01 0.42 -10.93
CA GLY A 125 -9.04 -0.50 -11.41
C GLY A 125 -10.00 -0.93 -10.30
N LYS A 126 -10.19 -2.25 -10.14
CA LYS A 126 -11.09 -2.81 -9.11
C LYS A 126 -10.65 -2.49 -7.67
N TYR A 127 -9.38 -2.16 -7.45
CA TYR A 127 -8.82 -1.91 -6.12
C TYR A 127 -9.05 -0.49 -5.60
N ARG A 128 -9.53 0.45 -6.43
CA ARG A 128 -9.61 1.89 -6.09
C ARG A 128 -10.40 2.24 -4.83
N TYR A 129 -11.31 1.35 -4.41
CA TYR A 129 -12.11 1.52 -3.19
C TYR A 129 -11.66 0.62 -2.04
N SER A 130 -10.57 -0.12 -2.22
CA SER A 130 -10.07 -1.09 -1.25
C SER A 130 -8.92 -0.52 -0.43
N THR A 131 -9.07 0.70 0.08
CA THR A 131 -8.08 1.34 0.95
C THR A 131 -8.36 1.04 2.42
N ILE A 132 -7.37 1.24 3.29
CA ILE A 132 -7.65 1.26 4.73
C ILE A 132 -8.45 2.52 5.04
N THR A 133 -9.72 2.34 5.38
CA THR A 133 -10.63 3.47 5.63
C THR A 133 -10.40 4.02 7.04
N LYS A 134 -9.94 5.27 7.15
CA LYS A 134 -9.61 5.91 8.44
C LYS A 134 -10.81 5.99 9.41
N ALA A 135 -12.02 6.16 8.87
CA ALA A 135 -13.24 6.40 9.65
C ALA A 135 -13.98 5.12 10.10
N LEU A 136 -13.49 3.93 9.72
CA LEU A 136 -14.15 2.67 10.04
C LEU A 136 -13.29 1.82 10.97
N GLY A 137 -13.92 1.12 11.91
CA GLY A 137 -13.27 0.11 12.73
C GLY A 137 -13.18 -1.25 12.05
N PRO A 138 -12.52 -2.23 12.69
CA PRO A 138 -12.36 -3.57 12.13
C PRO A 138 -13.64 -4.42 12.14
N ASP A 139 -14.59 -4.09 13.02
CA ASP A 139 -15.82 -4.87 13.23
C ASP A 139 -16.95 -4.51 12.24
N GLY A 140 -16.76 -3.48 11.43
CA GLY A 140 -17.74 -3.02 10.46
C GLY A 140 -18.41 -1.70 10.87
N LYS A 141 -19.16 -1.13 9.93
CA LYS A 141 -19.89 0.12 10.18
C LYS A 141 -21.08 -0.14 11.07
N VAL A 142 -21.16 0.61 12.17
CA VAL A 142 -22.29 0.53 13.10
C VAL A 142 -23.30 1.61 12.73
N THR A 143 -24.53 1.21 12.39
CA THR A 143 -25.66 2.13 12.23
C THR A 143 -26.62 1.96 13.39
N THR A 144 -27.07 3.08 13.98
CA THR A 144 -28.06 3.07 15.06
C THR A 144 -29.36 3.63 14.52
N SER A 145 -30.43 2.84 14.59
CA SER A 145 -31.78 3.30 14.21
C SER A 145 -32.31 4.34 15.20
N SER A 146 -33.39 5.03 14.83
CA SER A 146 -34.06 6.03 15.66
C SER A 146 -34.58 5.50 17.01
N ASN A 147 -34.75 4.18 17.15
CA ASN A 147 -35.12 3.50 18.40
C ASN A 147 -33.92 2.87 19.14
N GLY A 148 -32.68 3.19 18.75
CA GLY A 148 -31.47 2.77 19.46
C GLY A 148 -30.93 1.38 19.11
N VAL A 149 -31.50 0.69 18.11
CA VAL A 149 -31.00 -0.63 17.66
C VAL A 149 -29.74 -0.44 16.83
N LYS A 150 -28.65 -1.11 17.22
CA LYS A 150 -27.38 -1.12 16.49
C LYS A 150 -27.36 -2.26 15.48
N THR A 151 -27.10 -1.96 14.21
CA THR A 151 -26.79 -2.92 13.16
C THR A 151 -25.34 -2.74 12.73
N VAL A 152 -24.67 -3.84 12.39
CA VAL A 152 -23.26 -3.84 11.98
C VAL A 152 -23.15 -4.35 10.55
N ASP A 153 -22.67 -3.51 9.63
CA ASP A 153 -22.33 -3.92 8.28
C ASP A 153 -20.85 -4.36 8.22
N GLN A 154 -20.63 -5.66 8.22
CA GLN A 154 -19.30 -6.28 8.15
C GLN A 154 -18.71 -6.28 6.72
N THR A 155 -19.46 -5.79 5.73
CA THR A 155 -18.92 -5.53 4.39
C THR A 155 -18.21 -4.17 4.32
N GLU A 156 -18.55 -3.24 5.20
CA GLU A 156 -17.93 -1.92 5.34
C GLU A 156 -16.98 -1.89 6.55
N THR A 157 -15.74 -2.39 6.39
CA THR A 157 -14.70 -2.40 7.46
C THR A 157 -13.47 -1.62 7.01
N CYS A 158 -12.60 -1.20 7.94
CA CYS A 158 -11.31 -0.60 7.56
C CYS A 158 -10.34 -1.54 6.84
N TYR A 159 -10.63 -2.84 6.76
CA TYR A 159 -9.77 -3.81 6.09
C TYR A 159 -10.60 -4.66 5.12
N PRO A 160 -10.87 -4.17 3.90
CA PRO A 160 -11.62 -4.93 2.91
C PRO A 160 -10.79 -6.11 2.37
N ALA A 161 -11.44 -7.23 2.05
CA ALA A 161 -10.75 -8.44 1.57
C ALA A 161 -9.92 -8.19 0.28
N LEU A 162 -10.41 -7.32 -0.59
CA LEU A 162 -9.74 -6.97 -1.84
C LEU A 162 -8.42 -6.18 -1.61
N LEU A 163 -8.24 -5.55 -0.45
CA LEU A 163 -6.95 -4.96 -0.04
C LEU A 163 -5.90 -6.03 0.22
N LEU A 164 -6.28 -7.18 0.81
CA LEU A 164 -5.34 -8.28 1.00
C LEU A 164 -4.89 -8.86 -0.35
N GLU A 165 -5.81 -9.03 -1.30
CA GLU A 165 -5.46 -9.45 -2.66
C GLU A 165 -4.48 -8.47 -3.31
N TYR A 166 -4.76 -7.16 -3.20
CA TYR A 166 -3.89 -6.10 -3.68
C TYR A 166 -2.47 -6.23 -3.11
N GLY A 167 -2.34 -6.26 -1.77
CA GLY A 167 -1.04 -6.36 -1.12
C GLY A 167 -0.27 -7.64 -1.45
N LYS A 168 -0.97 -8.77 -1.59
CA LYS A 168 -0.35 -10.05 -2.01
C LYS A 168 0.22 -9.95 -3.42
N LYS A 169 -0.50 -9.32 -4.36
CA LYS A 169 0.01 -9.10 -5.72
C LYS A 169 1.22 -8.16 -5.73
N ILE A 170 1.16 -7.04 -4.99
CA ILE A 170 2.31 -6.14 -4.83
C ILE A 170 3.53 -6.90 -4.29
N ALA A 171 3.35 -7.64 -3.19
CA ALA A 171 4.44 -8.43 -2.61
C ALA A 171 5.00 -9.48 -3.58
N LYS A 172 4.14 -10.18 -4.33
CA LYS A 172 4.55 -11.14 -5.35
C LYS A 172 5.37 -10.49 -6.45
N ASN A 173 4.86 -9.40 -7.03
CA ASN A 173 5.45 -8.76 -8.20
C ASN A 173 6.81 -8.14 -7.85
N PHE A 174 6.90 -7.49 -6.69
CA PHE A 174 8.11 -6.79 -6.29
C PHE A 174 9.16 -7.67 -5.58
N ALA A 175 8.81 -8.90 -5.16
CA ALA A 175 9.78 -9.82 -4.56
C ALA A 175 10.84 -10.32 -5.54
N ALA A 176 10.58 -10.20 -6.85
CA ALA A 176 11.52 -10.58 -7.91
C ALA A 176 12.70 -9.61 -8.05
N TYR A 177 12.61 -8.40 -7.50
CA TYR A 177 13.64 -7.38 -7.63
C TYR A 177 14.45 -7.25 -6.34
N ASP A 178 15.78 -7.34 -6.46
CA ASP A 178 16.68 -7.19 -5.31
C ASP A 178 16.63 -5.78 -4.72
N ASN A 179 16.34 -4.79 -5.56
CA ASN A 179 16.23 -3.39 -5.18
C ASN A 179 14.86 -2.98 -4.63
N THR A 180 13.90 -3.89 -4.40
CA THR A 180 12.73 -3.53 -3.58
C THR A 180 13.13 -3.49 -2.09
N LEU A 181 13.23 -2.28 -1.52
CA LEU A 181 13.60 -2.07 -0.12
C LEU A 181 12.54 -2.61 0.84
N GLY A 182 11.28 -2.30 0.55
CA GLY A 182 10.17 -2.59 1.45
C GLY A 182 8.82 -2.20 0.84
N ILE A 183 7.76 -2.62 1.52
CA ILE A 183 6.37 -2.30 1.16
C ILE A 183 5.77 -1.44 2.27
N ILE A 184 5.29 -0.25 1.92
CA ILE A 184 4.55 0.62 2.83
C ILE A 184 3.09 0.19 2.81
N VAL A 185 2.62 -0.44 3.89
CA VAL A 185 1.27 -1.03 3.96
C VAL A 185 0.16 0.01 4.14
N ALA A 186 0.48 1.15 4.73
CA ALA A 186 -0.46 2.23 4.97
C ALA A 186 0.29 3.55 5.22
N ASN A 187 -0.34 4.67 4.85
CA ASN A 187 0.21 6.01 5.00
C ASN A 187 -0.76 6.89 5.82
N GLU A 188 -0.30 7.36 6.97
CA GLU A 188 -0.98 8.33 7.84
C GLU A 188 -2.41 7.95 8.22
N ILE A 189 -2.70 6.65 8.30
CA ILE A 189 -4.04 6.17 8.64
C ILE A 189 -4.41 6.56 10.07
N MET A 190 -3.46 6.45 11.00
CA MET A 190 -3.63 6.80 12.41
C MET A 190 -3.23 8.24 12.72
N GLN A 191 -3.62 9.19 11.85
CA GLN A 191 -3.25 10.60 12.01
C GLN A 191 -4.06 11.28 13.11
N VAL A 192 -5.38 11.09 13.13
CA VAL A 192 -6.29 11.79 14.06
C VAL A 192 -6.61 10.93 15.28
N ASP A 193 -6.82 9.62 15.06
CA ASP A 193 -7.19 8.65 16.09
C ASP A 193 -6.71 7.23 15.71
N LEU A 194 -7.06 6.24 16.53
CA LEU A 194 -6.69 4.83 16.38
C LEU A 194 -7.79 3.94 15.78
N THR A 195 -8.84 4.53 15.19
CA THR A 195 -10.02 3.79 14.71
C THR A 195 -9.65 2.65 13.76
N ALA A 196 -8.73 2.91 12.82
CA ALA A 196 -8.28 1.93 11.82
C ALA A 196 -6.99 1.17 12.22
N ALA A 197 -6.51 1.32 13.45
CA ALA A 197 -5.23 0.78 13.90
C ALA A 197 -5.14 -0.76 13.82
N ALA A 198 -6.19 -1.45 14.28
CA ALA A 198 -6.29 -2.91 14.18
C ALA A 198 -6.23 -3.42 12.73
N CYS A 199 -6.78 -2.67 11.77
CA CYS A 199 -6.78 -3.04 10.36
C CYS A 199 -5.37 -2.97 9.75
N VAL A 200 -4.62 -1.91 10.04
CA VAL A 200 -3.21 -1.81 9.62
C VAL A 200 -2.41 -2.98 10.17
N LYS A 201 -2.58 -3.28 11.46
CA LYS A 201 -1.87 -4.38 12.11
C LYS A 201 -2.20 -5.73 11.49
N GLN A 202 -3.49 -6.03 11.29
CA GLN A 202 -3.91 -7.32 10.75
C GLN A 202 -3.54 -7.49 9.28
N TYR A 203 -3.55 -6.42 8.49
CA TYR A 203 -3.09 -6.44 7.10
C TYR A 203 -1.60 -6.83 6.99
N VAL A 204 -0.76 -6.25 7.86
CA VAL A 204 0.66 -6.62 7.98
C VAL A 204 0.82 -8.09 8.36
N ALA A 205 0.05 -8.58 9.33
CA ALA A 205 0.11 -9.95 9.79
C ALA A 205 -0.27 -10.95 8.67
N ASP A 206 -1.34 -10.66 7.93
CA ASP A 206 -1.80 -11.48 6.80
C ASP A 206 -0.76 -11.52 5.68
N LEU A 207 -0.22 -10.36 5.27
CA LEU A 207 0.82 -10.29 4.24
C LEU A 207 2.09 -11.04 4.64
N LYS A 208 2.56 -10.88 5.88
CA LYS A 208 3.72 -11.63 6.38
C LYS A 208 3.48 -13.12 6.42
N ASN A 209 2.31 -13.56 6.89
CA ASN A 209 1.93 -14.96 6.90
C ASN A 209 1.94 -15.54 5.49
N TRP A 210 1.27 -14.86 4.54
CA TRP A 210 1.21 -15.28 3.16
C TRP A 210 2.61 -15.35 2.50
N MET A 211 3.47 -14.36 2.70
CA MET A 211 4.84 -14.38 2.19
C MET A 211 5.65 -15.55 2.76
N ARG A 212 5.49 -15.88 4.06
CA ARG A 212 6.17 -17.04 4.68
C ARG A 212 5.71 -18.37 4.11
N VAL A 213 4.40 -18.55 3.95
CA VAL A 213 3.85 -19.76 3.30
C VAL A 213 4.42 -19.92 1.88
N ASN A 214 4.67 -18.81 1.18
CA ASN A 214 5.26 -18.78 -0.15
C ASN A 214 6.80 -18.61 -0.15
N GLY A 215 7.48 -18.69 1.01
CA GLY A 215 8.89 -18.33 1.16
C GLY A 215 9.88 -19.17 0.36
N LYS A 216 9.44 -20.29 -0.25
CA LYS A 216 10.23 -21.08 -1.21
C LYS A 216 10.22 -20.51 -2.63
N LYS A 217 9.27 -19.63 -2.95
CA LYS A 217 9.05 -19.06 -4.28
C LYS A 217 9.29 -17.56 -4.34
N MET A 218 9.39 -16.90 -3.19
CA MET A 218 9.61 -15.47 -3.07
C MET A 218 10.38 -15.16 -1.79
N ARG A 219 11.11 -14.04 -1.78
CA ARG A 219 11.66 -13.50 -0.54
C ARG A 219 10.58 -12.82 0.28
N ILE A 220 10.80 -12.77 1.60
CA ILE A 220 9.98 -11.97 2.50
C ILE A 220 10.46 -10.52 2.40
N ILE A 221 9.59 -9.63 1.93
CA ILE A 221 9.89 -8.21 1.83
C ILE A 221 9.56 -7.54 3.17
N PRO A 222 10.41 -6.65 3.70
CA PRO A 222 10.09 -5.87 4.89
C PRO A 222 8.80 -5.05 4.71
N LEU A 223 7.94 -5.05 5.72
CA LEU A 223 6.71 -4.26 5.71
C LEU A 223 6.87 -3.01 6.59
N ALA A 224 6.49 -1.86 6.06
CA ALA A 224 6.64 -0.56 6.70
C ALA A 224 5.27 0.10 6.93
N TYR A 225 5.16 0.90 7.98
CA TYR A 225 4.06 1.86 8.15
C TYR A 225 4.61 3.28 8.08
N ALA A 226 3.96 4.16 7.31
CA ALA A 226 4.29 5.58 7.27
C ALA A 226 3.32 6.37 8.15
N ALA A 227 3.84 7.00 9.19
CA ALA A 227 3.07 7.69 10.21
C ALA A 227 3.17 9.21 10.02
N ALA A 228 2.05 9.90 10.21
CA ALA A 228 2.06 11.34 10.40
C ALA A 228 2.71 11.69 11.75
N ASP A 229 3.45 12.80 11.77
CA ASP A 229 3.84 13.50 13.00
C ASP A 229 2.65 14.29 13.56
N SER A 230 1.71 13.56 14.14
CA SER A 230 0.45 14.08 14.66
C SER A 230 0.19 13.57 16.06
N SER A 231 -0.82 14.14 16.70
CA SER A 231 -1.29 13.79 18.04
C SER A 231 -2.70 13.17 17.96
N TYR A 232 -3.12 12.43 19.01
CA TYR A 232 -4.50 11.93 19.06
C TYR A 232 -5.37 13.13 19.46
N ALA A 233 -6.05 13.73 18.49
CA ALA A 233 -6.78 14.98 18.63
C ALA A 233 -7.70 15.00 19.86
N GLY A 234 -7.30 15.74 20.90
CA GLY A 234 -8.06 15.93 22.14
C GLY A 234 -7.90 14.84 23.21
N LYS A 235 -7.02 13.85 23.01
CA LYS A 235 -6.76 12.78 24.01
C LYS A 235 -5.29 12.50 24.29
N ILE A 236 -4.41 12.72 23.33
CA ILE A 236 -2.95 12.72 23.52
C ILE A 236 -2.42 13.90 22.73
N ASP A 237 -2.05 14.98 23.39
CA ASP A 237 -1.59 16.21 22.72
C ASP A 237 -0.14 16.11 22.23
N ASN A 238 0.67 15.28 22.89
CA ASN A 238 2.06 15.06 22.52
C ASN A 238 2.19 14.04 21.38
N ALA A 239 2.60 14.50 20.20
CA ALA A 239 2.85 13.64 19.05
C ALA A 239 3.87 12.52 19.32
N ASP A 240 4.90 12.77 20.15
CA ASP A 240 5.93 11.79 20.47
C ASP A 240 5.33 10.62 21.28
N ASP A 241 4.48 10.91 22.28
CA ASP A 241 3.78 9.88 23.05
C ASP A 241 2.83 9.09 22.16
N TYR A 242 2.22 9.76 21.18
CA TYR A 242 1.37 9.09 20.21
C TYR A 242 2.17 8.20 19.25
N HIS A 243 3.39 8.58 18.87
CA HIS A 243 4.33 7.71 18.15
C HIS A 243 4.66 6.45 18.94
N VAL A 244 4.98 6.59 20.23
CA VAL A 244 5.27 5.43 21.09
C VAL A 244 4.06 4.49 21.16
N LEU A 245 2.86 5.03 21.36
CA LEU A 245 1.62 4.26 21.37
C LEU A 245 1.37 3.55 20.03
N LYS A 246 1.54 4.25 18.90
CA LYS A 246 1.41 3.68 17.54
C LYS A 246 2.38 2.51 17.36
N ILE A 247 3.64 2.65 17.78
CA ILE A 247 4.64 1.58 17.71
C ILE A 247 4.23 0.40 18.61
N GLN A 248 3.92 0.64 19.88
CA GLN A 248 3.50 -0.43 20.81
C GLN A 248 2.30 -1.22 20.29
N GLY A 249 1.28 -0.54 19.78
CA GLY A 249 0.11 -1.19 19.19
C GLY A 249 0.41 -1.94 17.88
N LEU A 250 1.20 -1.35 16.99
CA LEU A 250 1.63 -2.03 15.76
C LEU A 250 2.47 -3.27 16.07
N LEU A 251 3.20 -3.29 17.20
CA LEU A 251 4.06 -4.40 17.62
C LEU A 251 3.41 -5.40 18.59
N CYS A 252 2.28 -5.08 19.23
CA CYS A 252 1.65 -5.91 20.27
C CYS A 252 1.39 -7.36 19.83
N GLY A 253 1.43 -8.31 20.76
CA GLY A 253 1.11 -9.72 20.51
C GLY A 253 2.08 -10.44 19.56
N ASP A 254 3.19 -9.81 19.20
CA ASP A 254 4.21 -10.37 18.33
C ASP A 254 5.51 -10.62 19.09
N LYS A 255 6.40 -11.39 18.49
CA LYS A 255 7.75 -11.65 19.02
C LYS A 255 8.76 -11.50 17.91
N MET A 256 9.91 -10.94 18.25
CA MET A 256 11.04 -10.95 17.34
C MET A 256 11.68 -12.34 17.34
N LYS A 257 11.85 -12.91 16.15
CA LYS A 257 12.60 -14.15 15.95
C LYS A 257 13.68 -13.86 14.93
N ASP A 258 14.93 -14.16 15.27
CA ASP A 258 16.08 -13.97 14.38
C ASP A 258 16.17 -12.53 13.83
N GLY A 259 15.86 -11.55 14.68
CA GLY A 259 15.89 -10.14 14.32
C GLY A 259 14.75 -9.70 13.42
N SER A 260 13.70 -10.50 13.24
CA SER A 260 12.56 -10.16 12.39
C SER A 260 11.24 -10.27 13.14
N MET A 261 10.35 -9.30 12.94
CA MET A 261 8.99 -9.34 13.48
C MET A 261 8.16 -10.40 12.73
N GLN A 262 7.36 -11.19 13.45
CA GLN A 262 6.62 -12.28 12.85
C GLN A 262 5.29 -11.82 12.26
N LYS A 263 4.54 -10.98 12.96
CA LYS A 263 3.20 -10.51 12.56
C LYS A 263 3.08 -8.99 12.47
N SER A 264 4.09 -8.27 12.93
CA SER A 264 4.09 -6.81 13.00
C SER A 264 5.00 -6.19 11.94
N ILE A 265 4.97 -4.86 11.81
CA ILE A 265 5.83 -4.12 10.88
C ILE A 265 7.32 -4.32 11.17
N ASP A 266 8.17 -4.16 10.17
CA ASP A 266 9.63 -4.19 10.27
C ASP A 266 10.23 -2.78 10.35
N ILE A 267 9.56 -1.80 9.73
CA ILE A 267 10.03 -0.42 9.63
C ILE A 267 8.90 0.54 10.03
N TYR A 268 9.19 1.49 10.91
CA TYR A 268 8.30 2.60 11.21
C TYR A 268 8.87 3.87 10.58
N LEU A 269 8.15 4.37 9.58
CA LEU A 269 8.50 5.59 8.88
C LEU A 269 7.73 6.77 9.50
N ILE A 270 8.40 7.90 9.67
CA ILE A 270 7.77 9.16 10.13
C ILE A 270 7.77 10.14 8.96
N ASN A 271 6.61 10.71 8.64
CA ASN A 271 6.52 11.88 7.77
C ASN A 271 6.75 13.12 8.65
N GLU A 272 7.96 13.66 8.62
CA GLU A 272 8.49 14.57 9.64
C GLU A 272 8.86 15.95 9.06
N TYR A 273 8.20 17.00 9.57
CA TYR A 273 8.32 18.36 9.05
C TYR A 273 8.65 19.40 10.13
N ARG A 274 9.20 19.02 11.28
CA ARG A 274 9.59 19.95 12.36
C ARG A 274 10.94 20.65 12.15
N TRP A 275 11.79 20.14 11.24
CA TRP A 275 13.03 20.83 10.87
C TRP A 275 12.80 21.74 9.67
N CYS A 276 12.73 23.04 9.94
CA CYS A 276 12.58 24.10 8.95
C CYS A 276 13.94 24.80 8.71
N PRO A 277 14.07 25.62 7.65
CA PRO A 277 15.31 26.35 7.40
C PRO A 277 15.77 27.11 8.65
N LYS A 278 17.06 27.04 8.99
CA LYS A 278 17.68 27.62 10.20
C LYS A 278 17.29 26.97 11.54
N SER A 279 16.54 25.87 11.56
CA SER A 279 16.33 25.10 12.79
C SER A 279 17.65 24.56 13.36
N THR A 280 17.70 24.40 14.69
CA THR A 280 18.77 23.66 15.37
C THR A 280 18.32 22.26 15.75
N PHE A 281 19.28 21.36 16.03
CA PHE A 281 18.97 20.01 16.52
C PHE A 281 18.13 20.02 17.80
N ALA A 282 18.44 20.91 18.74
CA ALA A 282 17.72 21.01 20.01
C ALA A 282 16.23 21.35 19.80
N GLN A 283 15.93 22.25 18.86
CA GLN A 283 14.57 22.69 18.54
C GLN A 283 13.79 21.62 17.79
N ALA A 284 14.41 21.01 16.78
CA ALA A 284 13.73 20.06 15.92
C ALA A 284 13.80 18.63 16.48
N TYR A 285 14.99 18.08 16.68
CA TYR A 285 15.18 16.63 16.75
C TYR A 285 15.51 16.08 18.14
N GLN A 286 15.73 16.92 19.16
CA GLN A 286 15.94 16.44 20.52
C GLN A 286 14.77 15.58 21.03
N ARG A 287 13.54 16.01 20.76
CA ARG A 287 12.34 15.25 21.15
C ARG A 287 12.20 13.93 20.39
N LEU A 288 12.53 13.94 19.09
CA LEU A 288 12.51 12.74 18.25
C LEU A 288 13.47 11.67 18.74
N ILE A 289 14.70 12.06 19.12
CA ILE A 289 15.66 11.08 19.64
C ILE A 289 15.27 10.59 21.03
N ASN A 290 14.71 11.47 21.88
CA ASN A 290 14.31 11.11 23.23
C ASN A 290 13.23 10.02 23.25
N PHE A 291 12.21 10.09 22.39
CA PHE A 291 11.19 9.05 22.37
C PHE A 291 11.67 7.77 21.68
N ALA A 292 12.53 7.88 20.65
CA ALA A 292 12.87 6.78 19.75
C ALA A 292 13.97 5.84 20.27
N GLN A 293 14.83 6.29 21.18
CA GLN A 293 15.88 5.44 21.76
C GLN A 293 15.29 4.20 22.43
N GLY A 294 15.95 3.06 22.23
CA GLY A 294 15.47 1.76 22.70
C GLY A 294 14.40 1.09 21.81
N ALA A 295 13.92 1.73 20.74
CA ALA A 295 12.97 1.10 19.83
C ALA A 295 13.60 -0.13 19.12
N PRO A 296 12.91 -1.28 19.09
CA PRO A 296 13.49 -2.54 18.61
C PRO A 296 13.40 -2.75 17.10
N ILE A 297 12.70 -1.88 16.37
CA ILE A 297 12.51 -1.94 14.92
C ILE A 297 13.16 -0.75 14.22
N ALA A 298 13.39 -0.86 12.91
CA ALA A 298 14.03 0.21 12.16
C ALA A 298 13.13 1.46 12.10
N LEU A 299 13.70 2.60 12.46
CA LEU A 299 13.06 3.91 12.35
C LEU A 299 13.72 4.70 11.22
N ALA A 300 12.93 5.39 10.41
CA ALA A 300 13.44 6.29 9.37
C ALA A 300 12.39 7.35 9.02
N PHE A 301 12.77 8.35 8.22
CA PHE A 301 11.82 9.34 7.71
C PHE A 301 11.23 8.92 6.38
N GLY A 302 9.92 8.67 6.37
CA GLY A 302 9.14 8.40 5.17
C GLY A 302 9.06 9.62 4.26
N GLU A 303 9.06 10.81 4.87
CA GLU A 303 9.11 12.14 4.27
C GLU A 303 9.84 13.08 5.22
N TYR A 304 10.63 14.01 4.69
CA TYR A 304 11.15 15.14 5.47
C TYR A 304 11.37 16.38 4.61
N GLY A 305 11.47 17.54 5.27
CA GLY A 305 11.88 18.80 4.66
C GLY A 305 10.80 19.87 4.74
N CYS A 306 10.59 20.40 5.95
CA CYS A 306 9.69 21.52 6.22
C CYS A 306 9.95 22.71 5.28
N LYS A 307 8.87 23.37 4.86
CA LYS A 307 8.96 24.62 4.12
C LYS A 307 7.77 25.54 4.42
N GLU A 308 8.01 26.49 5.32
CA GLU A 308 6.99 27.45 5.74
C GLU A 308 6.85 28.65 4.80
N ASP A 309 7.94 29.05 4.12
CA ASP A 309 7.99 30.17 3.19
C ASP A 309 8.50 29.71 1.82
N SER A 310 7.77 30.04 0.75
CA SER A 310 8.17 29.74 -0.63
C SER A 310 9.41 30.50 -1.08
N ALA A 311 9.70 31.66 -0.49
CA ALA A 311 10.86 32.48 -0.81
C ALA A 311 12.17 31.97 -0.16
N VAL A 312 12.07 31.13 0.87
CA VAL A 312 13.22 30.58 1.59
C VAL A 312 13.48 29.16 1.13
N ALA A 313 14.63 28.97 0.48
CA ALA A 313 15.07 27.64 0.09
C ALA A 313 15.43 26.80 1.31
N ARG A 314 15.13 25.50 1.26
CA ARG A 314 15.55 24.55 2.29
C ARG A 314 17.06 24.39 2.27
N ASP A 315 17.69 24.54 3.44
CA ASP A 315 19.14 24.36 3.62
C ASP A 315 19.53 22.88 3.84
N TRP A 316 18.54 22.06 4.21
CA TRP A 316 18.67 20.66 4.61
C TRP A 316 19.70 20.43 5.72
N GLY A 317 19.77 21.36 6.68
CA GLY A 317 20.72 21.33 7.80
C GLY A 317 20.62 20.11 8.72
N MET A 318 19.60 19.27 8.55
CA MET A 318 19.43 18.01 9.28
C MET A 318 20.28 16.85 8.73
N ILE A 319 20.67 16.89 7.46
CA ILE A 319 21.38 15.79 6.78
C ILE A 319 22.65 15.29 7.50
N PRO A 320 23.49 16.15 8.11
CA PRO A 320 24.64 15.70 8.87
C PRO A 320 24.26 14.71 10.00
N TYR A 321 23.09 14.89 10.62
CA TYR A 321 22.63 14.04 11.73
C TYR A 321 22.14 12.67 11.27
N TYR A 322 21.76 12.53 9.99
CA TYR A 322 21.29 11.26 9.43
C TYR A 322 22.42 10.31 9.10
N TYR A 323 23.55 10.86 8.64
CA TYR A 323 24.61 10.07 8.01
C TYR A 323 25.95 10.16 8.75
N GLY A 324 26.16 11.19 9.57
CA GLY A 324 27.35 11.31 10.42
C GLY A 324 27.46 10.20 11.47
N LYS A 325 28.65 10.06 12.07
CA LYS A 325 28.88 9.04 13.10
C LYS A 325 28.03 9.33 14.34
N PRO A 326 27.54 8.29 15.07
CA PRO A 326 26.69 8.49 16.24
C PRO A 326 27.25 9.45 17.31
N ALA A 327 28.57 9.54 17.47
CA ALA A 327 29.22 10.45 18.41
C ALA A 327 29.04 11.93 18.03
N ASP A 328 28.89 12.22 16.74
CA ASP A 328 28.80 13.58 16.19
C ASP A 328 27.34 14.02 15.97
N THR A 329 26.38 13.09 16.12
CA THR A 329 24.97 13.30 15.78
C THR A 329 24.03 13.17 16.97
N ASN A 330 24.50 13.26 18.22
CA ASN A 330 23.70 12.97 19.42
C ASN A 330 23.02 11.58 19.36
N LYS A 331 23.72 10.57 18.81
CA LYS A 331 23.18 9.21 18.54
C LYS A 331 22.02 9.16 17.54
N PHE A 332 21.72 10.24 16.84
CA PHE A 332 20.60 10.28 15.91
C PHE A 332 20.72 9.23 14.78
N SER A 333 21.87 9.15 14.11
CA SER A 333 22.16 8.13 13.10
C SER A 333 22.33 6.71 13.66
N GLU A 334 22.49 6.54 14.98
CA GLU A 334 22.40 5.22 15.60
C GLU A 334 20.96 4.70 15.57
N VAL A 335 20.00 5.57 15.88
CA VAL A 335 18.57 5.22 16.04
C VAL A 335 17.81 5.29 14.73
N TYR A 336 18.00 6.36 13.95
CA TYR A 336 17.31 6.58 12.68
C TYR A 336 18.14 6.12 11.49
N SER A 337 17.50 5.53 10.51
CA SER A 337 18.12 4.94 9.32
C SER A 337 17.97 5.83 8.08
N GLY A 338 18.11 7.14 8.27
CA GLY A 338 17.98 8.15 7.21
C GLY A 338 16.54 8.48 6.81
N GLY A 339 16.32 8.91 5.56
CA GLY A 339 14.98 9.26 5.09
C GLY A 339 14.88 9.75 3.65
N LEU A 340 13.67 10.20 3.31
CA LEU A 340 13.28 10.64 1.97
C LEU A 340 12.86 12.12 1.95
N ALA A 341 13.59 12.95 1.20
CA ALA A 341 13.22 14.35 0.99
C ALA A 341 11.89 14.45 0.23
N TYR A 342 10.96 15.27 0.74
CA TYR A 342 9.63 15.47 0.15
C TYR A 342 9.49 16.89 -0.46
N SER A 343 8.97 17.10 -1.66
CA SER A 343 8.55 16.13 -2.68
C SER A 343 9.41 16.27 -3.94
N TYR A 344 9.42 15.26 -4.81
CA TYR A 344 10.05 15.43 -6.12
C TYR A 344 9.34 16.51 -6.93
N GLY A 345 8.03 16.38 -7.16
CA GLY A 345 7.29 17.27 -8.05
C GLY A 345 5.92 17.68 -7.56
N GLN A 346 5.09 18.17 -8.49
CA GLN A 346 3.77 18.76 -8.22
C GLN A 346 2.61 17.74 -8.30
N ALA A 347 2.89 16.46 -8.57
CA ALA A 347 1.87 15.42 -8.62
C ALA A 347 1.08 15.36 -7.31
N LYS A 348 -0.26 15.34 -7.44
CA LYS A 348 -1.24 15.35 -6.34
C LYS A 348 -1.12 16.55 -5.39
N LEU A 349 -0.39 17.60 -5.79
CA LEU A 349 -0.25 18.85 -5.04
C LEU A 349 -0.92 20.00 -5.79
N ALA A 350 -1.32 21.03 -5.03
CA ALA A 350 -1.72 22.31 -5.61
C ALA A 350 -0.53 22.96 -6.34
N LEU A 351 -0.79 23.76 -7.39
CA LEU A 351 0.27 24.38 -8.19
C LEU A 351 1.14 25.34 -7.37
N ASP A 352 0.58 25.94 -6.32
CA ASP A 352 1.23 26.84 -5.37
C ASP A 352 1.82 26.10 -4.14
N ALA A 353 1.84 24.77 -4.15
CA ALA A 353 2.47 23.99 -3.09
C ALA A 353 3.97 24.33 -2.96
N LYS A 354 4.44 24.41 -1.71
CA LYS A 354 5.80 24.88 -1.39
C LYS A 354 6.88 23.79 -1.53
N PHE A 355 6.49 22.54 -1.30
CA PHE A 355 7.37 21.37 -1.18
C PHE A 355 8.05 20.85 -2.45
N PRO A 356 7.49 20.99 -3.67
CA PRO A 356 8.09 20.45 -4.89
C PRO A 356 9.52 20.94 -5.10
N MET A 357 10.45 19.99 -5.21
CA MET A 357 11.84 20.25 -5.60
C MET A 357 11.98 20.51 -7.10
N PHE A 358 11.00 20.07 -7.88
CA PHE A 358 10.86 20.34 -9.31
C PHE A 358 9.46 20.90 -9.61
N THR A 359 9.38 21.86 -10.53
CA THR A 359 8.11 22.45 -11.01
C THR A 359 7.97 22.36 -12.53
N GLY A 360 6.85 22.84 -13.06
CA GLY A 360 6.58 22.91 -14.51
C GLY A 360 6.13 21.57 -15.10
N GLY A 361 5.64 20.66 -14.27
CA GLY A 361 5.03 19.40 -14.68
C GLY A 361 3.53 19.37 -14.41
N SER A 362 2.92 18.21 -14.61
CA SER A 362 1.52 17.99 -14.29
C SER A 362 1.31 17.77 -12.79
N THR A 363 0.11 18.11 -12.31
CA THR A 363 -0.41 17.70 -11.01
C THR A 363 -1.10 16.34 -11.06
N ASP A 364 -1.39 15.82 -12.25
CA ASP A 364 -1.85 14.45 -12.45
C ASP A 364 -0.64 13.50 -12.42
N PRO A 365 -0.60 12.51 -11.50
CA PRO A 365 0.54 11.59 -11.40
C PRO A 365 0.71 10.69 -12.62
N LEU A 366 -0.29 10.56 -13.49
CA LEU A 366 -0.26 9.75 -14.71
C LEU A 366 0.24 10.53 -15.94
N LYS A 367 0.74 11.75 -15.72
CA LYS A 367 1.20 12.68 -16.76
C LYS A 367 2.64 13.09 -16.52
N GLN A 368 3.12 14.01 -17.35
CA GLN A 368 4.51 14.46 -17.36
C GLN A 368 4.98 14.97 -15.98
N PRO A 369 6.06 14.37 -15.44
CA PRO A 369 6.70 14.86 -14.22
C PRO A 369 7.22 16.29 -14.30
N SER A 370 7.31 16.96 -13.15
CA SER A 370 8.00 18.24 -13.02
C SER A 370 9.43 18.19 -13.57
N THR A 371 9.84 19.25 -14.27
CA THR A 371 11.12 19.27 -15.00
C THR A 371 12.09 20.35 -14.55
N VAL A 372 11.61 21.44 -13.95
CA VAL A 372 12.41 22.62 -13.61
C VAL A 372 12.91 22.51 -12.16
N PRO A 373 14.23 22.38 -11.90
CA PRO A 373 14.75 22.27 -10.54
C PRO A 373 14.59 23.58 -9.76
N SER A 374 14.33 23.47 -8.46
CA SER A 374 14.31 24.60 -7.53
C SER A 374 15.64 24.74 -6.76
N ALA A 375 15.79 25.85 -6.04
CA ALA A 375 16.93 26.04 -5.13
C ALA A 375 16.98 24.97 -4.01
N ASP A 376 15.83 24.42 -3.61
CA ASP A 376 15.78 23.32 -2.64
C ASP A 376 16.53 22.09 -3.16
N TYR A 377 16.32 21.74 -4.45
CA TYR A 377 17.00 20.61 -5.06
C TYR A 377 18.51 20.82 -5.12
N THR A 378 18.95 22.02 -5.53
CA THR A 378 20.37 22.38 -5.56
C THR A 378 21.02 22.22 -4.18
N ASN A 379 20.35 22.68 -3.12
CA ASN A 379 20.84 22.56 -1.76
C ASN A 379 20.83 21.11 -1.26
N LEU A 380 19.80 20.32 -1.62
CA LEU A 380 19.73 18.90 -1.26
C LEU A 380 20.90 18.15 -1.87
N LYS A 381 21.16 18.37 -3.17
CA LYS A 381 22.28 17.76 -3.88
C LYS A 381 23.61 18.07 -3.18
N ALA A 382 23.85 19.34 -2.84
CA ALA A 382 25.08 19.72 -2.14
C ALA A 382 25.25 19.03 -0.79
N GLN A 383 24.16 18.84 -0.04
CA GLN A 383 24.19 18.14 1.26
C GLN A 383 24.40 16.64 1.09
N PHE A 384 23.78 16.02 0.08
CA PHE A 384 23.99 14.61 -0.25
C PHE A 384 25.42 14.35 -0.76
N ASP A 385 26.00 15.24 -1.54
CA ASP A 385 27.40 15.10 -1.99
C ASP A 385 28.39 15.24 -0.82
N LYS A 386 28.04 16.01 0.21
CA LYS A 386 28.92 16.29 1.36
C LYS A 386 28.90 15.20 2.44
N TYR A 387 27.76 14.56 2.68
CA TYR A 387 27.58 13.64 3.80
C TYR A 387 27.28 12.23 3.34
N GLU A 388 28.20 11.31 3.63
CA GLU A 388 28.01 9.88 3.41
C GLU A 388 27.58 9.16 4.68
N PRO A 389 26.75 8.10 4.56
CA PRO A 389 26.46 7.22 5.67
C PRO A 389 27.76 6.67 6.29
N TYR A 390 27.89 6.76 7.61
CA TYR A 390 28.99 6.14 8.31
C TYR A 390 28.93 4.61 8.16
N SER A 391 30.09 3.96 8.14
CA SER A 391 30.18 2.49 8.09
C SER A 391 29.84 1.89 9.45
N ASP A 392 28.95 0.91 9.44
CA ASP A 392 28.41 0.14 10.55
C ASP A 392 28.16 -1.31 10.06
N PRO A 393 29.22 -2.10 9.84
CA PRO A 393 29.08 -3.45 9.30
C PRO A 393 28.38 -4.37 10.29
N ALA A 394 27.48 -5.22 9.77
CA ALA A 394 26.86 -6.27 10.55
C ALA A 394 27.91 -7.21 11.13
N GLY A 395 27.72 -7.59 12.40
CA GLY A 395 28.57 -8.55 13.09
C GLY A 395 28.30 -10.02 12.72
N TRP A 396 27.56 -10.29 11.63
CA TRP A 396 27.29 -11.65 11.18
C TRP A 396 28.46 -12.23 10.36
N SER A 397 28.45 -13.54 10.24
CA SER A 397 29.18 -14.34 9.26
C SER A 397 28.24 -14.83 8.16
N THR A 398 28.74 -15.63 7.21
CA THR A 398 27.90 -16.28 6.21
C THR A 398 26.95 -17.33 6.80
N THR A 399 27.32 -17.96 7.92
CA THR A 399 26.59 -19.09 8.51
C THR A 399 25.47 -18.69 9.47
N ASP A 400 25.60 -17.55 10.14
CA ASP A 400 24.63 -17.06 11.15
C ASP A 400 23.82 -15.84 10.69
N LYS A 401 24.06 -15.29 9.49
CA LYS A 401 23.30 -14.16 8.89
C LYS A 401 21.78 -14.29 8.99
N CYS A 402 21.26 -15.52 8.92
CA CYS A 402 19.83 -15.77 9.01
C CYS A 402 19.27 -15.69 10.43
N THR A 403 20.08 -15.95 11.46
CA THR A 403 19.70 -15.98 12.89
C THR A 403 20.23 -14.78 13.68
N TRP A 404 21.20 -14.06 13.12
CA TRP A 404 21.84 -12.90 13.75
C TRP A 404 20.90 -11.70 13.85
N SER A 405 21.05 -10.94 14.95
CA SER A 405 20.39 -9.66 15.19
C SER A 405 21.39 -8.65 15.75
N PRO A 406 21.30 -7.36 15.41
CA PRO A 406 22.16 -6.36 16.00
C PRO A 406 21.84 -6.18 17.49
N THR A 407 22.85 -5.86 18.27
CA THR A 407 22.66 -5.36 19.64
C THR A 407 22.03 -3.97 19.58
N LEU A 408 21.01 -3.76 20.40
CA LEU A 408 20.38 -2.46 20.56
C LEU A 408 21.31 -1.53 21.36
N ALA A 409 21.96 -0.58 20.69
CA ALA A 409 23.00 0.26 21.29
C ALA A 409 22.48 1.40 22.18
N THR A 410 21.16 1.66 22.17
CA THR A 410 20.53 2.72 22.98
C THR A 410 19.45 2.12 23.86
N THR A 411 19.22 2.72 25.03
CA THR A 411 18.17 2.34 25.95
C THR A 411 17.02 3.33 25.89
N THR A 412 15.80 2.86 26.18
CA THR A 412 14.64 3.73 26.34
C THR A 412 14.94 4.84 27.35
N GLN A 413 14.68 6.09 26.96
CA GLN A 413 14.85 7.22 27.86
C GLN A 413 13.78 7.19 28.96
N ALA A 414 14.16 7.54 30.18
CA ALA A 414 13.22 7.60 31.31
C ALA A 414 12.06 8.58 31.09
N SER A 415 12.25 9.60 30.23
CA SER A 415 11.20 10.53 29.82
C SER A 415 10.14 9.90 28.91
N ASN A 416 10.45 8.77 28.25
CA ASN A 416 9.48 7.96 27.52
C ASN A 416 8.78 7.01 28.51
N THR A 417 7.82 7.55 29.26
CA THR A 417 7.10 6.80 30.31
C THR A 417 6.36 5.59 29.74
N ARG A 418 5.70 5.74 28.57
CA ARG A 418 4.95 4.66 27.91
C ARG A 418 5.82 3.42 27.64
N ALA A 419 6.97 3.60 27.01
CA ALA A 419 7.86 2.48 26.69
C ALA A 419 8.68 2.01 27.90
N THR A 420 8.97 2.90 28.86
CA THR A 420 9.65 2.53 30.11
C THR A 420 8.78 1.63 30.98
N GLU A 421 7.48 1.94 31.10
CA GLU A 421 6.54 1.17 31.91
C GLU A 421 6.09 -0.13 31.25
N ASN A 422 5.87 -0.12 29.94
CA ASN A 422 5.20 -1.23 29.24
C ASN A 422 6.08 -1.98 28.24
N GLY A 423 7.31 -1.52 28.01
CA GLY A 423 8.19 -2.01 26.94
C GLY A 423 7.73 -1.59 25.54
N TRP A 424 8.55 -1.90 24.54
CA TRP A 424 8.25 -1.58 23.14
C TRP A 424 7.41 -2.64 22.42
N ILE A 425 7.62 -3.91 22.76
CA ILE A 425 6.84 -5.04 22.26
C ILE A 425 5.97 -5.51 23.41
N VAL A 426 4.67 -5.28 23.29
CA VAL A 426 3.69 -5.60 24.32
C VAL A 426 3.15 -7.01 24.09
N ASP A 427 3.01 -7.83 25.13
CA ASP A 427 2.56 -9.23 24.99
C ASP A 427 1.13 -9.38 24.48
N SER A 428 0.23 -8.43 24.77
CA SER A 428 -1.17 -8.48 24.38
C SER A 428 -1.64 -7.20 23.67
N CYS A 429 -2.37 -7.39 22.57
CA CYS A 429 -3.06 -6.30 21.87
C CYS A 429 -4.35 -5.83 22.55
N THR A 430 -4.77 -6.48 23.63
CA THR A 430 -5.95 -6.08 24.41
C THR A 430 -5.57 -5.32 25.69
N ALA A 431 -4.28 -4.99 25.87
CA ALA A 431 -3.82 -4.24 27.03
C ALA A 431 -4.53 -2.87 27.10
N SER A 432 -5.01 -2.50 28.28
CA SER A 432 -5.82 -1.29 28.47
C SER A 432 -5.09 0.00 28.11
N PHE A 433 -3.79 0.09 28.37
CA PHE A 433 -2.99 1.28 28.06
C PHE A 433 -2.81 1.53 26.55
N LEU A 434 -3.13 0.55 25.71
CA LEU A 434 -3.15 0.69 24.25
C LEU A 434 -4.46 1.34 23.74
N LYS A 435 -5.47 1.47 24.60
CA LYS A 435 -6.76 2.08 24.28
C LYS A 435 -6.82 3.50 24.85
N VAL A 436 -7.06 4.48 23.98
CA VAL A 436 -7.18 5.90 24.36
C VAL A 436 -8.66 6.32 24.36
N ALA A 437 -9.46 5.69 23.49
CA ALA A 437 -10.91 5.70 23.49
C ALA A 437 -11.45 4.28 23.67
N ASP A 438 -12.69 4.16 24.16
CA ASP A 438 -13.38 2.88 24.32
C ASP A 438 -13.58 2.14 22.98
N THR A 439 -13.61 2.90 21.88
CA THR A 439 -13.69 2.39 20.51
C THR A 439 -12.37 1.87 19.96
N ASP A 440 -11.24 2.17 20.62
CA ASP A 440 -9.93 1.77 20.13
C ASP A 440 -9.71 0.26 20.32
N THR A 441 -9.17 -0.35 19.28
CA THR A 441 -8.77 -1.75 19.29
C THR A 441 -7.55 -1.97 18.41
N TRP A 442 -6.75 -2.96 18.77
CA TRP A 442 -5.59 -3.44 18.01
C TRP A 442 -5.78 -4.87 17.51
N VAL A 443 -7.01 -5.40 17.61
CA VAL A 443 -7.38 -6.75 17.17
C VAL A 443 -8.41 -6.65 16.06
N ALA A 444 -8.13 -7.30 14.93
CA ALA A 444 -9.05 -7.44 13.80
C ALA A 444 -9.05 -8.88 13.30
N LYS A 445 -10.12 -9.28 12.62
CA LYS A 445 -10.17 -10.58 11.95
C LYS A 445 -9.30 -10.58 10.70
N SER A 446 -8.58 -11.68 10.48
CA SER A 446 -7.84 -11.91 9.24
C SER A 446 -8.78 -11.88 8.03
N ARG A 447 -8.23 -11.51 6.86
CA ARG A 447 -8.90 -11.66 5.56
C ARG A 447 -8.38 -12.85 4.77
N GLU A 448 -7.47 -13.64 5.33
CA GLU A 448 -7.06 -14.91 4.74
C GLU A 448 -8.26 -15.85 4.59
N GLY A 449 -8.33 -16.55 3.46
CA GLY A 449 -9.45 -17.44 3.13
C GLY A 449 -10.73 -16.72 2.70
N ILE A 450 -10.87 -15.41 2.95
CA ILE A 450 -11.99 -14.62 2.45
C ILE A 450 -11.74 -14.31 0.99
N THR A 451 -12.41 -15.06 0.12
CA THR A 451 -12.52 -14.69 -1.29
C THR A 451 -13.34 -13.42 -1.38
N SER A 452 -12.86 -12.41 -2.11
CA SER A 452 -13.67 -11.24 -2.47
C SER A 452 -15.08 -11.70 -2.85
N SER A 453 -16.11 -10.96 -2.45
CA SER A 453 -17.53 -11.32 -2.69
C SER A 453 -17.93 -11.40 -4.18
N ASP A 454 -16.96 -11.28 -5.08
CA ASP A 454 -17.10 -11.36 -6.51
C ASP A 454 -16.38 -12.64 -6.98
N CYS A 455 -17.17 -13.69 -7.21
CA CYS A 455 -16.70 -14.95 -7.76
C CYS A 455 -16.58 -14.94 -9.28
N GLY A 456 -16.55 -13.73 -9.88
CA GLY A 456 -16.54 -13.50 -11.30
C GLY A 456 -17.79 -14.05 -11.99
N VAL A 457 -17.84 -13.94 -13.32
CA VAL A 457 -18.92 -14.51 -14.14
C VAL A 457 -18.90 -16.05 -14.16
N ASN A 458 -17.81 -16.67 -13.71
CA ASN A 458 -17.59 -18.11 -13.76
C ASN A 458 -17.73 -18.79 -12.37
N GLY A 459 -18.31 -18.10 -11.39
CA GLY A 459 -18.48 -18.64 -10.05
C GLY A 459 -19.67 -18.05 -9.31
N GLN A 460 -20.06 -18.71 -8.22
CA GLN A 460 -21.13 -18.28 -7.32
C GLN A 460 -20.60 -18.14 -5.90
N CYS A 461 -20.98 -17.06 -5.22
CA CYS A 461 -20.63 -16.85 -3.81
C CYS A 461 -21.56 -17.71 -2.95
N LEU A 462 -21.01 -18.72 -2.27
CA LEU A 462 -21.74 -19.60 -1.37
C LEU A 462 -21.26 -19.41 0.06
N THR A 463 -22.16 -19.59 1.03
CA THR A 463 -21.80 -19.67 2.44
C THR A 463 -21.54 -21.13 2.80
N VAL A 464 -20.29 -21.48 3.10
CA VAL A 464 -19.89 -22.81 3.57
C VAL A 464 -19.41 -22.67 5.01
N ASN A 465 -20.07 -23.35 5.96
CA ASN A 465 -19.75 -23.29 7.39
C ASN A 465 -19.74 -21.88 8.00
N GLY A 466 -20.56 -20.96 7.48
CA GLY A 466 -20.64 -19.58 7.97
C GLY A 466 -19.61 -18.62 7.35
N GLU A 467 -18.77 -19.11 6.43
CA GLU A 467 -17.80 -18.30 5.67
C GLU A 467 -18.22 -18.21 4.20
N LYS A 468 -18.05 -17.03 3.58
CA LYS A 468 -18.32 -16.83 2.15
C LYS A 468 -17.15 -17.35 1.32
N ALA A 469 -17.42 -18.26 0.40
CA ALA A 469 -16.45 -18.87 -0.51
C ALA A 469 -17.00 -18.95 -1.94
N CYS A 470 -16.11 -18.86 -2.93
CA CYS A 470 -16.49 -19.03 -4.32
C CYS A 470 -16.60 -20.49 -4.74
N SER A 471 -17.74 -20.84 -5.34
CA SER A 471 -17.98 -22.12 -6.02
C SER A 471 -17.87 -21.89 -7.52
N CYS A 472 -16.84 -22.45 -8.14
CA CYS A 472 -16.54 -22.22 -9.55
C CYS A 472 -17.30 -23.16 -10.48
N LEU A 473 -17.66 -22.65 -11.66
CA LEU A 473 -18.15 -23.45 -12.77
C LEU A 473 -17.10 -24.48 -13.20
N THR A 474 -17.56 -25.56 -13.83
CA THR A 474 -16.68 -26.57 -14.42
C THR A 474 -15.70 -25.92 -15.39
N CYS A 475 -14.45 -26.38 -15.38
CA CYS A 475 -13.30 -25.79 -16.07
C CYS A 475 -12.70 -24.52 -15.43
N TYR A 476 -13.16 -24.08 -14.26
CA TYR A 476 -12.64 -22.88 -13.59
C TYR A 476 -12.27 -23.17 -12.13
N THR A 477 -11.19 -22.54 -11.67
CA THR A 477 -10.64 -22.65 -10.32
C THR A 477 -10.13 -21.29 -9.84
N GLY A 478 -9.56 -21.25 -8.62
CA GLY A 478 -9.08 -20.03 -7.99
C GLY A 478 -10.11 -19.39 -7.07
N SER A 479 -9.65 -18.43 -6.26
CA SER A 479 -10.47 -17.76 -5.24
C SER A 479 -11.60 -16.91 -5.80
N ASP A 480 -11.53 -16.50 -7.07
CA ASP A 480 -12.53 -15.68 -7.76
C ASP A 480 -13.02 -16.35 -9.05
N CYS A 481 -12.76 -17.66 -9.23
CA CYS A 481 -13.11 -18.44 -10.41
C CYS A 481 -12.60 -17.86 -11.75
N SER A 482 -11.53 -17.05 -11.71
CA SER A 482 -10.94 -16.44 -12.90
C SER A 482 -9.97 -17.36 -13.63
N VAL A 483 -9.48 -18.42 -12.99
CA VAL A 483 -8.46 -19.31 -13.56
C VAL A 483 -9.14 -20.43 -14.33
N LYS A 484 -8.92 -20.52 -15.64
CA LYS A 484 -9.40 -21.64 -16.45
C LYS A 484 -8.50 -22.85 -16.22
N ASP A 485 -9.06 -23.92 -15.67
CA ASP A 485 -8.39 -25.20 -15.43
C ASP A 485 -9.11 -26.31 -16.20
N ILE A 486 -8.49 -26.74 -17.30
CA ILE A 486 -9.07 -27.76 -18.18
C ILE A 486 -9.19 -29.13 -17.48
N SER A 487 -8.41 -29.37 -16.43
CA SER A 487 -8.45 -30.65 -15.70
C SER A 487 -9.70 -30.82 -14.83
N THR A 488 -10.40 -29.72 -14.49
CA THR A 488 -11.67 -29.73 -13.74
C THR A 488 -12.89 -29.66 -14.64
N CYS A 489 -12.71 -29.62 -15.96
CA CYS A 489 -13.78 -29.86 -16.90
C CYS A 489 -14.29 -31.29 -16.69
N SER A 490 -15.53 -31.45 -16.23
CA SER A 490 -16.14 -32.77 -16.20
C SER A 490 -16.08 -33.36 -17.60
N THR A 491 -15.38 -34.49 -17.76
CA THR A 491 -15.58 -35.35 -18.93
C THR A 491 -17.08 -35.66 -18.95
N LEU A 492 -17.81 -35.14 -19.95
CA LEU A 492 -19.14 -35.64 -20.25
C LEU A 492 -19.01 -37.15 -20.41
N SER A 493 -19.45 -37.88 -19.39
CA SER A 493 -19.62 -39.33 -19.48
C SER A 493 -20.64 -39.54 -20.60
N ASN A 494 -20.15 -40.06 -21.72
CA ASN A 494 -20.94 -40.33 -22.90
C ASN A 494 -21.81 -41.56 -22.59
N SER A 495 -22.89 -41.35 -21.82
CA SER A 495 -23.85 -42.40 -21.48
C SER A 495 -24.62 -42.78 -22.74
N LYS A 496 -24.42 -44.00 -23.22
CA LYS A 496 -25.10 -44.55 -24.41
C LYS A 496 -26.63 -44.59 -24.25
N ASP A 497 -27.15 -44.45 -23.03
CA ASP A 497 -28.58 -44.48 -22.72
C ASP A 497 -29.22 -43.08 -22.57
N ALA A 498 -28.42 -42.01 -22.53
CA ALA A 498 -28.93 -40.64 -22.44
C ALA A 498 -29.92 -40.27 -23.56
N PRO A 499 -29.73 -40.65 -24.84
CA PRO A 499 -30.72 -40.40 -25.88
C PRO A 499 -32.06 -41.08 -25.57
N LYS A 500 -32.05 -42.33 -25.08
CA LYS A 500 -33.27 -43.09 -24.78
C LYS A 500 -34.08 -42.43 -23.65
N ILE A 501 -33.41 -41.96 -22.61
CA ILE A 501 -34.06 -41.29 -21.47
C ILE A 501 -34.67 -39.95 -21.92
N ILE A 502 -33.95 -39.17 -22.73
CA ILE A 502 -34.45 -37.90 -23.26
C ILE A 502 -35.66 -38.13 -24.16
N PHE A 503 -35.61 -39.10 -25.09
CA PHE A 503 -36.75 -39.40 -25.96
C PHE A 503 -37.96 -39.95 -25.20
N ALA A 504 -37.76 -40.76 -24.16
CA ALA A 504 -38.85 -41.21 -23.30
C ALA A 504 -39.49 -40.03 -22.53
N GLY A 505 -38.68 -39.11 -21.98
CA GLY A 505 -39.16 -37.92 -21.29
C GLY A 505 -39.96 -36.98 -22.20
N VAL A 506 -39.48 -36.74 -23.43
CA VAL A 506 -40.20 -35.93 -24.43
C VAL A 506 -41.52 -36.61 -24.83
N GLY A 507 -41.53 -37.94 -24.99
CA GLY A 507 -42.75 -38.70 -25.29
C GLY A 507 -43.82 -38.54 -24.20
N VAL A 508 -43.43 -38.67 -22.93
CA VAL A 508 -44.34 -38.46 -21.79
C VAL A 508 -44.85 -37.03 -21.74
N PHE A 509 -43.98 -36.04 -21.97
CA PHE A 509 -44.36 -34.62 -21.98
C PHE A 509 -45.39 -34.31 -23.08
N LEU A 510 -45.20 -34.85 -24.29
CA LEU A 510 -46.14 -34.65 -25.40
C LEU A 510 -47.50 -35.29 -25.13
N VAL A 511 -47.55 -36.46 -24.49
CA VAL A 511 -48.82 -37.08 -24.07
C VAL A 511 -49.54 -36.22 -23.04
N ILE A 512 -48.82 -35.69 -22.05
CA ILE A 512 -49.38 -34.78 -21.04
C ILE A 512 -49.94 -33.52 -21.71
N MET A 513 -49.18 -32.91 -22.63
CA MET A 513 -49.64 -31.75 -23.38
C MET A 513 -50.89 -32.04 -24.20
N LEU A 514 -50.98 -33.20 -24.87
CA LEU A 514 -52.17 -33.61 -25.60
C LEU A 514 -53.40 -33.69 -24.69
N VAL A 515 -53.26 -34.29 -23.49
CA VAL A 515 -54.35 -34.39 -22.51
C VAL A 515 -54.79 -32.99 -22.05
N VAL A 516 -53.84 -32.08 -21.80
CA VAL A 516 -54.14 -30.70 -21.44
C VAL A 516 -54.91 -29.99 -22.57
N PHE A 517 -54.47 -30.13 -23.83
CA PHE A 517 -55.17 -29.52 -24.95
C PHE A 517 -56.58 -30.09 -25.16
N VAL A 518 -56.79 -31.40 -24.97
CA VAL A 518 -58.13 -32.01 -25.01
C VAL A 518 -59.01 -31.48 -23.89
N ALA A 519 -58.48 -31.39 -22.66
CA ALA A 519 -59.21 -30.83 -21.52
C ALA A 519 -59.61 -29.37 -21.77
N LEU A 520 -58.70 -28.55 -22.30
CA LEU A 520 -58.97 -27.15 -22.67
C LEU A 520 -60.02 -27.06 -23.79
N ALA A 521 -59.99 -27.95 -24.78
CA ALA A 521 -61.00 -28.00 -25.84
C ALA A 521 -62.41 -28.34 -25.29
N VAL A 522 -62.50 -29.30 -24.35
CA VAL A 522 -63.76 -29.64 -23.67
C VAL A 522 -64.28 -28.47 -22.84
N VAL A 523 -63.40 -27.76 -22.12
CA VAL A 523 -63.77 -26.55 -21.37
C VAL A 523 -64.25 -25.45 -22.30
N ALA A 524 -63.58 -25.24 -23.44
CA ALA A 524 -63.99 -24.26 -24.45
C ALA A 524 -65.36 -24.60 -25.07
N GLN A 525 -65.64 -25.88 -25.37
CA GLN A 525 -66.95 -26.32 -25.84
C GLN A 525 -68.05 -26.09 -24.80
N LYS A 526 -67.80 -26.43 -23.53
CA LYS A 526 -68.77 -26.17 -22.45
C LYS A 526 -69.05 -24.67 -22.30
N LYS A 527 -68.02 -23.82 -22.40
CA LYS A 527 -68.17 -22.37 -22.33
C LYS A 527 -68.94 -21.82 -23.53
N LYS A 528 -68.70 -22.34 -24.74
CA LYS A 528 -69.48 -21.98 -25.95
C LYS A 528 -70.95 -22.36 -25.81
N SER A 529 -71.28 -23.60 -25.40
CA SER A 529 -72.67 -24.00 -25.17
C SER A 529 -73.36 -23.19 -24.06
N ALA A 530 -72.62 -22.77 -23.03
CA ALA A 530 -73.17 -21.89 -21.99
C ALA A 530 -73.44 -20.47 -22.52
N MET A 531 -72.56 -19.92 -23.35
CA MET A 531 -72.74 -18.61 -23.98
C MET A 531 -73.84 -18.62 -25.03
N ASP A 532 -73.99 -19.69 -25.82
CA ASP A 532 -75.09 -19.83 -26.79
C ASP A 532 -76.44 -19.88 -26.05
N LYS A 533 -76.56 -20.64 -24.95
CA LYS A 533 -77.75 -20.64 -24.08
C LYS A 533 -78.05 -19.27 -23.48
N LEU A 534 -77.02 -18.49 -23.12
CA LEU A 534 -77.18 -17.13 -22.61
C LEU A 534 -77.62 -16.16 -23.72
N GLY A 535 -77.08 -16.30 -24.93
CA GLY A 535 -77.47 -15.53 -26.10
C GLY A 535 -78.93 -15.75 -26.51
N ASP A 536 -79.40 -16.98 -26.46
CA ASP A 536 -80.82 -17.31 -26.72
C ASP A 536 -81.75 -16.75 -25.64
N GLN A 537 -81.34 -16.75 -24.36
CA GLN A 537 -82.08 -16.12 -23.26
C GLN A 537 -82.14 -14.58 -23.37
N VAL A 538 -81.09 -13.94 -23.88
CA VAL A 538 -81.04 -12.49 -24.11
C VAL A 538 -81.91 -12.09 -25.31
N LYS A 539 -81.95 -12.89 -26.39
CA LYS A 539 -82.86 -12.68 -27.53
C LYS A 539 -84.34 -12.85 -27.15
N LEU A 540 -84.66 -13.70 -26.18
CA LEU A 540 -86.02 -13.88 -25.65
C LEU A 540 -86.46 -12.75 -24.69
N ARG A 541 -85.52 -11.94 -24.16
CA ARG A 541 -85.80 -10.84 -23.23
C ARG A 541 -85.79 -9.44 -23.84
N ASN A 542 -85.47 -9.28 -25.13
CA ASN A 542 -85.42 -7.96 -25.75
C ASN A 542 -85.89 -7.96 -27.23
N PRO A 543 -87.21 -7.92 -27.49
CA PRO A 543 -87.76 -7.84 -28.85
C PRO A 543 -87.73 -6.43 -29.47
N GLY A 544 -87.13 -5.43 -28.80
CA GLY A 544 -87.30 -4.03 -29.19
C GLY A 544 -86.02 -3.21 -29.03
N ALA A 545 -85.15 -3.27 -30.03
CA ALA A 545 -84.16 -2.22 -30.28
C ALA A 545 -83.95 -2.09 -31.79
N ALA A 546 -85.05 -1.73 -32.47
CA ALA A 546 -85.00 -1.15 -33.80
C ALA A 546 -84.80 0.37 -33.68
N SER A 547 -83.95 0.88 -34.56
CA SER A 547 -83.88 2.25 -35.08
C SER A 547 -83.05 3.32 -34.34
N ALA A 548 -82.47 4.17 -35.19
CA ALA A 548 -81.61 5.34 -34.98
C ALA A 548 -80.13 5.00 -34.65
N GLN A 549 -79.12 5.45 -35.40
CA GLN A 549 -79.05 6.65 -36.24
C GLN A 549 -77.93 6.54 -37.27
N ALA A 550 -78.22 7.06 -38.46
CA ALA A 550 -77.30 7.22 -39.57
C ALA A 550 -76.35 8.42 -39.36
N GLN A 551 -75.08 8.19 -39.71
CA GLN A 551 -74.20 8.99 -40.59
C GLN A 551 -73.80 10.45 -40.27
N GLY A 552 -72.51 10.72 -40.56
CA GLY A 552 -71.95 12.02 -40.94
C GLY A 552 -70.83 12.47 -39.99
N ALA A 553 -69.54 12.20 -40.19
CA ALA A 553 -68.58 12.56 -41.26
C ALA A 553 -67.95 13.96 -41.13
N ALA A 554 -66.60 13.98 -41.20
CA ALA A 554 -65.64 15.08 -41.36
C ALA A 554 -65.51 16.05 -40.16
N LEU A 555 -64.39 16.11 -39.44
CA LEU A 555 -63.02 16.54 -39.86
C LEU A 555 -61.97 16.02 -38.87
#